data_AF-A0A7G8XB30-F1
#
_entry.id   AF-A0A7G8XB30-F1
#
_cell.length_a   1.000
_cell.length_b   1.000
_cell.length_c   1.000
_cell.angle_alpha   90.00
_cell.angle_beta   90.00
_cell.angle_gamma   90.00
#
_symmetry.space_group_name_H-M   'P 1'
#
loop_
_entity.id
_entity.type
_entity.pdbx_description
1 polymer ?
#
loop_
_entity_poly.entity_id
_entity_poly.type
_entity_poly.pdbx_seq_one_letter_code
_entity_poly.pdbx_strand_id
1 'polypeptide(L)'
;MNSMTDKKYAVPFSAFVEKLQQQNDYLLEGGTSYRQRTAELALEVARKAGNVNSFYDNDDARELVTQLFPELNLHRREDVAKMLRVVVNRLHLNATLSDDVKEHVKQKMSSQKKIRLVKVK
;
A
#
# COMPACT_ATOMS: atom_id res chain seq x y z
N MET A 1 -28.64 13.18 2.30
CA MET A 1 -27.93 12.29 3.25
C MET A 1 -26.84 11.62 2.43
N ASN A 2 -25.53 11.76 2.60
CA ASN A 2 -24.65 12.16 3.70
C ASN A 2 -23.37 12.75 3.07
N SER A 3 -23.07 14.04 3.27
CA SER A 3 -21.82 14.69 2.80
C SER A 3 -20.93 15.01 3.99
N MET A 4 -20.55 13.96 4.73
CA MET A 4 -19.67 14.07 5.91
C MET A 4 -18.46 13.12 5.87
N THR A 5 -18.35 12.26 4.86
CA THR A 5 -17.21 11.34 4.70
C THR A 5 -16.05 11.90 3.88
N ASP A 6 -16.29 12.94 3.06
CA ASP A 6 -15.31 13.44 2.08
C ASP A 6 -14.12 14.20 2.69
N LYS A 7 -14.15 14.54 3.99
CA LYS A 7 -13.07 15.26 4.65
C LYS A 7 -12.07 14.37 5.42
N LYS A 8 -12.26 13.06 5.48
CA LYS A 8 -11.44 12.20 6.35
C LYS A 8 -10.13 11.73 5.70
N TYR A 9 -10.04 11.74 4.37
CA TYR A 9 -8.96 11.06 3.66
C TYR A 9 -8.28 11.96 2.63
N ALA A 10 -7.09 12.45 2.99
CA ALA A 10 -6.29 13.37 2.17
C ALA A 10 -5.62 12.71 0.93
N VAL A 11 -5.87 11.43 0.65
CA VAL A 11 -5.17 10.68 -0.40
C VAL A 11 -6.01 10.65 -1.68
N PRO A 12 -5.55 11.25 -2.79
CA PRO A 12 -6.19 11.09 -4.09
C PRO A 12 -6.14 9.63 -4.54
N PHE A 13 -7.25 9.11 -5.09
CA PHE A 13 -7.32 7.73 -5.59
C PHE A 13 -6.28 7.46 -6.68
N SER A 14 -6.01 8.42 -7.57
CA SER A 14 -4.97 8.31 -8.60
C SER A 14 -3.58 8.08 -8.01
N ALA A 15 -3.21 8.84 -6.97
CA ALA A 15 -1.94 8.68 -6.27
C ALA A 15 -1.83 7.31 -5.58
N PHE A 16 -2.95 6.79 -5.07
CA PHE A 16 -3.01 5.44 -4.50
C PHE A 16 -2.77 4.35 -5.55
N VAL A 17 -3.46 4.43 -6.69
CA VAL A 17 -3.27 3.47 -7.81
C VAL A 17 -1.86 3.55 -8.36
N GLU A 18 -1.31 4.75 -8.56
CA GLU A 18 0.08 4.93 -9.01
C GLU A 18 1.06 4.29 -8.03
N LYS A 19 0.85 4.45 -6.72
CA LYS A 19 1.75 3.86 -5.73
C LYS A 19 1.68 2.34 -5.68
N LEU A 20 0.50 1.76 -5.89
CA LEU A 20 0.34 0.32 -6.06
C LEU A 20 1.02 -0.19 -7.33
N GLN A 21 0.93 0.55 -8.45
CA GLN A 21 1.62 0.20 -9.68
C GLN A 21 3.15 0.19 -9.47
N GLN A 22 3.72 1.23 -8.86
CA GLN A 22 5.15 1.27 -8.51
C GLN A 22 5.56 0.07 -7.62
N GLN A 23 4.71 -0.30 -6.66
CA GLN A 23 4.96 -1.44 -5.77
C GLN A 23 4.90 -2.78 -6.53
N ASN A 24 3.99 -2.90 -7.50
CA ASN A 24 3.86 -4.05 -8.37
C ASN A 24 5.09 -4.20 -9.28
N ASP A 25 5.49 -3.13 -9.95
CA ASP A 25 6.65 -3.13 -10.86
C ASP A 25 7.93 -3.51 -10.11
N TYR A 26 8.14 -2.94 -8.92
CA TYR A 26 9.26 -3.31 -8.06
C TYR A 26 9.27 -4.80 -7.68
N LEU A 27 8.10 -5.40 -7.43
CA LEU A 27 8.00 -6.81 -7.08
C LEU A 27 8.12 -7.71 -8.31
N LEU A 28 7.72 -7.26 -9.49
CA LEU A 28 7.96 -7.99 -10.75
C LEU A 28 9.45 -8.14 -11.03
N GLU A 29 10.27 -7.14 -10.67
CA GLU A 29 11.72 -7.16 -10.91
C GLU A 29 12.53 -8.03 -9.92
N GLY A 30 12.00 -8.34 -8.72
CA GLY A 30 12.80 -9.06 -7.71
C GLY A 30 12.03 -9.72 -6.56
N GLY A 31 10.70 -9.72 -6.61
CA GLY A 31 9.84 -10.39 -5.65
C GLY A 31 9.69 -11.89 -5.95
N THR A 32 9.25 -12.66 -4.95
CA THR A 32 8.82 -14.04 -5.18
C THR A 32 7.53 -14.05 -6.00
N SER A 33 7.26 -15.13 -6.75
CA SER A 33 6.01 -15.31 -7.49
C SER A 33 4.77 -15.09 -6.62
N TYR A 34 4.83 -15.53 -5.36
CA TYR A 34 3.80 -15.26 -4.37
C TYR A 34 3.60 -13.75 -4.14
N ARG A 35 4.67 -12.99 -3.91
CA ARG A 35 4.57 -11.54 -3.64
C ARG A 35 4.16 -10.74 -4.88
N GLN A 36 4.65 -11.13 -6.04
CA GLN A 36 4.22 -10.58 -7.33
C GLN A 36 2.71 -10.73 -7.49
N ARG A 37 2.19 -11.95 -7.30
CA ARG A 37 0.75 -12.20 -7.42
C ARG A 37 -0.08 -11.41 -6.40
N THR A 38 0.41 -11.22 -5.17
CA THR A 38 -0.27 -10.35 -4.19
C THR A 38 -0.35 -8.90 -4.67
N ALA A 39 0.72 -8.38 -5.26
CA ALA A 39 0.75 -6.99 -5.74
C ALA A 39 -0.16 -6.76 -6.95
N GLU A 40 -0.19 -7.72 -7.88
CA GLU A 40 -1.12 -7.71 -9.01
C GLU A 40 -2.58 -7.68 -8.53
N LEU A 41 -2.92 -8.56 -7.58
CA LEU A 41 -4.27 -8.63 -7.01
C LEU A 41 -4.63 -7.35 -6.26
N ALA A 42 -3.71 -6.78 -5.48
CA ALA A 42 -3.95 -5.51 -4.80
C ALA A 42 -4.25 -4.38 -5.78
N LEU A 43 -3.49 -4.30 -6.88
CA LEU A 43 -3.74 -3.33 -7.93
C LEU A 43 -5.09 -3.55 -8.62
N GLU A 44 -5.47 -4.80 -8.86
CA GLU A 44 -6.77 -5.14 -9.46
C GLU A 44 -7.94 -4.79 -8.53
N VAL A 45 -7.85 -5.13 -7.24
CA VAL A 45 -8.83 -4.75 -6.21
C VAL A 45 -9.00 -3.23 -6.17
N ALA A 46 -7.90 -2.48 -6.14
CA ALA A 46 -7.95 -1.02 -6.11
C ALA A 46 -8.69 -0.46 -7.33
N ARG A 47 -8.38 -0.96 -8.54
CA ARG A 47 -9.05 -0.56 -9.78
C ARG A 47 -10.55 -0.89 -9.78
N LYS A 48 -10.94 -2.06 -9.27
CA LYS A 48 -12.35 -2.46 -9.15
C LYS A 48 -13.11 -1.64 -8.11
N ALA A 49 -12.47 -1.27 -7.01
CA ALA A 49 -13.08 -0.49 -5.94
C ALA A 49 -13.34 0.98 -6.32
N GLY A 50 -12.45 1.58 -7.11
CA GLY A 50 -12.60 2.95 -7.61
C GLY A 50 -12.44 4.07 -6.58
N ASN A 51 -12.15 3.74 -5.31
CA ASN A 51 -11.93 4.71 -4.24
C ASN A 51 -10.99 4.12 -3.16
N VAL A 52 -10.54 4.97 -2.23
CA VAL A 52 -9.59 4.57 -1.17
C VAL A 52 -10.23 4.24 0.17
N ASN A 53 -11.52 4.52 0.35
CA ASN A 53 -12.16 4.56 1.66
C ASN A 53 -12.13 3.21 2.36
N SER A 54 -12.44 2.14 1.61
CA SER A 54 -12.43 0.75 2.12
C SER A 54 -11.05 0.24 2.50
N PHE A 55 -9.96 0.96 2.21
CA PHE A 55 -8.60 0.48 2.48
C PHE A 55 -8.00 1.04 3.77
N TYR A 56 -8.65 1.99 4.43
CA TYR A 56 -8.17 2.54 5.70
C TYR A 56 -8.42 1.58 6.87
N ASP A 57 -9.57 0.91 6.84
CA ASP A 57 -9.91 -0.14 7.77
C ASP A 57 -9.48 -1.52 7.23
N ASN A 58 -9.08 -2.42 8.13
CA ASN A 58 -8.63 -3.74 7.73
C ASN A 58 -9.81 -4.66 7.39
N ASP A 59 -10.88 -4.60 8.17
CA ASP A 59 -12.04 -5.47 8.02
C ASP A 59 -12.79 -5.09 6.74
N ASP A 60 -12.97 -3.80 6.47
CA ASP A 60 -13.53 -3.31 5.20
C ASP A 60 -12.70 -3.76 3.99
N ALA A 61 -11.37 -3.68 4.09
CA ALA A 61 -10.47 -4.10 3.01
C ALA A 61 -10.57 -5.62 2.77
N ARG A 62 -10.64 -6.41 3.85
CA ARG A 62 -10.76 -7.88 3.77
C ARG A 62 -12.11 -8.30 3.19
N GLU A 63 -13.18 -7.62 3.59
CA GLU A 63 -14.52 -7.89 3.09
C GLU A 63 -14.57 -7.61 1.59
N LEU A 64 -14.08 -6.45 1.16
CA LEU A 64 -14.02 -6.08 -0.25
C LEU A 64 -13.18 -7.06 -1.08
N VAL A 65 -12.01 -7.46 -0.60
CA VAL A 65 -11.16 -8.47 -1.28
C VAL A 65 -11.90 -9.81 -1.38
N THR A 66 -12.62 -10.21 -0.33
CA THR A 66 -13.40 -11.45 -0.31
C THR A 66 -14.57 -11.42 -1.30
N GLN A 67 -15.26 -10.29 -1.40
CA GLN A 67 -16.36 -10.10 -2.33
C GLN A 67 -15.88 -10.13 -3.79
N LEU A 68 -14.74 -9.49 -4.08
CA LEU A 68 -14.20 -9.41 -5.44
C LEU A 68 -13.49 -10.70 -5.89
N PHE A 69 -12.90 -11.46 -4.95
CA PHE A 69 -12.10 -12.64 -5.23
C PHE A 69 -12.38 -13.77 -4.21
N PRO A 70 -13.60 -14.35 -4.24
CA PRO A 70 -14.04 -15.38 -3.29
C PRO A 70 -13.24 -16.69 -3.41
N GLU A 71 -12.63 -16.94 -4.56
CA GLU A 71 -11.84 -18.14 -4.86
C GLU A 71 -10.45 -18.15 -4.21
N LEU A 72 -9.94 -16.98 -3.78
CA LEU A 72 -8.65 -16.91 -3.11
C LEU A 72 -8.71 -17.58 -1.74
N ASN A 73 -7.62 -18.21 -1.31
CA ASN A 73 -7.51 -18.68 0.07
C ASN A 73 -7.41 -17.52 1.06
N LEU A 74 -7.69 -17.80 2.34
CA LEU A 74 -7.71 -16.80 3.41
C LEU A 74 -6.39 -16.01 3.51
N HIS A 75 -5.24 -16.69 3.53
CA HIS A 75 -3.93 -16.04 3.64
C HIS A 75 -3.69 -15.04 2.51
N ARG A 76 -4.06 -15.40 1.27
CA ARG A 76 -3.92 -14.50 0.14
C ARG A 76 -4.78 -13.26 0.30
N ARG A 77 -6.04 -13.41 0.73
CA ARG A 77 -6.95 -12.28 0.93
C ARG A 77 -6.42 -11.33 1.99
N GLU A 78 -5.91 -11.88 3.09
CA GLU A 78 -5.29 -11.11 4.18
C GLU A 78 -4.04 -10.35 3.72
N ASP A 79 -3.17 -10.99 2.94
CA ASP A 79 -1.97 -10.33 2.39
C ASP A 79 -2.32 -9.19 1.43
N VAL A 80 -3.33 -9.39 0.58
CA VAL A 80 -3.83 -8.35 -0.34
C VAL A 80 -4.43 -7.18 0.44
N ALA A 81 -5.34 -7.45 1.38
CA ALA A 81 -5.95 -6.42 2.23
C ALA A 81 -4.90 -5.63 3.02
N LYS A 82 -3.92 -6.33 3.60
CA LYS A 82 -2.78 -5.71 4.30
C LYS A 82 -1.96 -4.82 3.37
N MET A 83 -1.68 -5.24 2.14
CA MET A 83 -0.92 -4.43 1.19
C MET A 83 -1.66 -3.13 0.85
N LEU A 84 -2.95 -3.22 0.51
CA LEU A 84 -3.81 -2.06 0.25
C LEU A 84 -3.77 -1.06 1.41
N ARG A 85 -3.98 -1.57 2.64
CA ARG A 85 -3.97 -0.76 3.86
C ARG A 85 -2.61 -0.12 4.15
N VAL A 86 -1.52 -0.84 3.94
CA VAL A 86 -0.17 -0.29 4.14
C VAL A 86 0.12 0.85 3.16
N VAL A 87 -0.27 0.69 1.89
CA VAL A 87 -0.02 1.71 0.88
C VAL A 87 -0.85 2.97 1.15
N VAL A 88 -2.14 2.84 1.44
CA VAL A 88 -3.00 4.00 1.70
C VAL A 88 -2.56 4.75 2.97
N ASN A 89 -2.19 4.03 4.03
CA ASN A 89 -1.71 4.65 5.27
C ASN A 89 -0.36 5.34 5.08
N ARG A 90 0.54 4.78 4.28
CA ARG A 90 1.81 5.45 3.94
C ARG A 90 1.56 6.75 3.18
N LEU A 91 0.65 6.75 2.21
CA LEU A 91 0.30 7.96 1.48
C LEU A 91 -0.38 8.99 2.38
N HIS A 92 -1.29 8.55 3.24
CA HIS A 92 -1.98 9.41 4.18
C HIS A 92 -0.99 10.08 5.14
N LEU A 93 -0.11 9.29 5.78
CA LEU A 93 0.93 9.80 6.64
C LEU A 93 1.84 10.81 5.90
N ASN A 94 2.29 10.48 4.69
CA ASN A 94 3.12 11.39 3.89
C ASN A 94 2.40 12.71 3.53
N ALA A 95 1.08 12.66 3.33
CA ALA A 95 0.27 13.85 3.04
C ALA A 95 0.03 14.70 4.31
N THR A 96 -0.08 14.07 5.48
CA THR A 96 -0.37 14.76 6.75
C THR A 96 0.86 15.16 7.55
N LEU A 97 2.05 14.66 7.20
CA LEU A 97 3.29 15.03 7.87
C LEU A 97 3.65 16.49 7.59
N SER A 98 4.01 17.23 8.65
CA SER A 98 4.64 18.54 8.55
C SER A 98 5.95 18.46 7.77
N ASP A 99 6.29 19.53 7.06
CA ASP A 99 7.50 19.58 6.22
C ASP A 99 8.79 19.38 7.04
N ASP A 100 8.81 19.84 8.29
CA ASP A 100 9.92 19.63 9.24
C ASP A 100 10.18 18.14 9.50
N VAL A 101 9.10 17.34 9.61
CA VAL A 101 9.21 15.90 9.87
C VAL A 101 9.62 15.16 8.59
N LYS A 102 9.15 15.61 7.42
CA LYS A 102 9.59 15.07 6.13
C LYS A 102 11.09 15.27 5.94
N GLU A 103 11.62 16.42 6.33
CA GLU A 103 13.05 16.72 6.24
C GLU A 103 13.88 15.87 7.22
N HIS A 104 13.42 15.69 8.46
CA HIS A 104 14.09 14.83 9.43
C HIS A 104 14.11 13.35 8.99
N VAL A 105 13.02 12.85 8.41
CA VAL A 105 12.96 11.48 7.86
C VAL A 105 13.92 11.33 6.66
N LYS A 106 13.98 12.33 5.76
CA LYS A 106 14.94 12.33 4.64
C LYS A 106 16.40 12.28 5.14
N GLN A 107 16.73 13.03 6.19
CA GLN A 107 18.07 13.03 6.81
C GLN A 107 18.41 11.66 7.44
N LYS A 108 17.43 10.96 8.01
CA LYS A 108 17.65 9.62 8.59
C LYS A 108 17.74 8.51 7.53
N MET A 109 17.01 8.62 6.43
CA MET A 109 17.09 7.68 5.32
C MET A 109 18.39 7.84 4.50
N SER A 110 18.92 9.05 4.37
CA SER A 110 20.20 9.29 3.70
C SER A 110 21.39 8.77 4.52
N SER A 111 21.30 8.82 5.85
CA SER A 111 22.32 8.30 6.77
C SER A 111 22.32 6.77 6.93
N GLN A 112 21.29 6.06 6.44
CA GLN A 112 21.26 4.59 6.36
C GLN A 112 21.98 4.01 5.13
N LYS A 113 22.67 4.80 4.31
CA LYS A 113 23.40 4.27 3.15
C LYS A 113 24.67 3.51 3.55
N LYS A 114 24.64 2.20 3.22
CA LYS A 114 25.72 1.19 3.12
C LYS A 114 26.20 0.56 4.43
N ILE A 115 25.45 -0.44 4.91
CA ILE A 115 26.09 -1.59 5.59
C ILE A 115 26.90 -2.32 4.51
N ARG A 116 28.22 -2.14 4.51
CA ARG A 116 29.13 -2.96 3.71
C ARG A 116 29.17 -4.34 4.37
N LEU A 117 28.64 -5.36 3.69
CA LEU A 117 28.89 -6.75 4.06
C LEU A 117 30.39 -7.02 3.87
N VAL A 118 31.12 -7.15 4.98
CA VAL A 118 32.51 -7.60 4.96
C VAL A 118 32.48 -9.12 4.82
N LYS A 119 33.05 -9.66 3.73
CA LYS A 119 33.29 -11.10 3.60
C LYS A 119 34.30 -11.51 4.66
N VAL A 120 33.89 -12.35 5.60
CA VAL A 120 34.81 -13.07 6.50
C VAL A 120 35.43 -14.21 5.68
N LYS A 121 36.76 -14.28 5.70
CA LYS A 121 37.57 -15.30 5.03
C LYS A 121 37.87 -16.44 5.98
#